data_AF-A0A2X3K461-F1
#
_entry.id   AF-A0A2X3K461-F1
#
_cell.length_a   1.000
_cell.length_b   1.000
_cell.length_c   1.000
_cell.angle_alpha   90.00
_cell.angle_beta   90.00
_cell.angle_gamma   90.00
#
_symmetry.space_group_name_H-M   'P 1'
#
loop_
_entity.id
_entity.type
_entity.pdbx_description
1 polymer ?
#
loop_
_entity_poly.entity_id
_entity_poly.type
_entity_poly.pdbx_seq_one_letter_code
_entity_poly.pdbx_strand_id
1 'polypeptide(L)'
;MLTRIEVSPDDPAFLQPEKFIGPVYQPEEQKALEAAYGWQMKRDGKYLRRVVASPQPRKILDSEAIELLLKEGHVVICSGGGGVPVTEDGQGVKR
;
A
#
# COMPACT_ATOMS: atom_id res chain seq x y z
N MET A 1 -12.41 -14.33 0.33
CA MET A 1 -11.46 -14.00 -0.75
C MET A 1 -10.76 -12.70 -0.38
N LEU A 2 -9.43 -12.65 -0.53
CA LEU A 2 -8.62 -11.45 -0.37
C LEU A 2 -8.25 -10.95 -1.77
N THR A 3 -8.26 -9.63 -2.03
CA THR A 3 -7.93 -9.08 -3.36
C THR A 3 -6.50 -8.55 -3.38
N ARG A 4 -5.68 -9.11 -4.25
CA ARG A 4 -4.30 -8.68 -4.51
C ARG A 4 -4.24 -7.87 -5.80
N ILE A 5 -3.41 -6.84 -5.76
CA ILE A 5 -3.21 -5.89 -6.85
C ILE A 5 -1.75 -5.92 -7.25
N GLU A 6 -1.50 -6.28 -8.50
CA GLU A 6 -0.19 -6.18 -9.09
C GLU A 6 0.19 -4.71 -9.26
N VAL A 7 1.41 -4.36 -8.85
CA VAL A 7 2.02 -3.04 -9.01
C VAL A 7 3.45 -3.18 -9.55
N SER A 8 3.95 -2.13 -10.21
CA SER A 8 5.33 -2.13 -10.71
C SER A 8 6.34 -2.11 -9.57
N PRO A 9 7.37 -2.98 -9.53
CA PRO A 9 8.48 -2.81 -8.58
C PRO A 9 9.28 -1.51 -8.83
N ASP A 10 9.20 -0.98 -10.04
CA ASP A 10 9.87 0.25 -10.48
C ASP A 10 8.94 1.48 -10.47
N ASP A 11 7.77 1.39 -9.82
CA ASP A 11 6.90 2.56 -9.69
C ASP A 11 7.64 3.69 -8.95
N PRO A 12 7.67 4.92 -9.49
CA PRO A 12 8.36 6.05 -8.86
C PRO A 12 7.82 6.38 -7.45
N ALA A 13 6.59 5.97 -7.11
CA ALA A 13 6.02 6.14 -5.78
C ALA A 13 6.81 5.40 -4.69
N PHE A 14 7.60 4.37 -5.03
CA PHE A 14 8.50 3.72 -4.08
C PHE A 14 9.73 4.55 -3.75
N LEU A 15 10.18 5.40 -4.68
CA LEU A 15 11.30 6.32 -4.45
C LEU A 15 10.86 7.57 -3.69
N GLN A 16 9.62 8.02 -3.91
CA GLN A 16 9.05 9.18 -3.24
C GLN A 16 7.70 8.83 -2.59
N PRO A 17 7.69 8.16 -1.42
CA PRO A 17 6.48 7.91 -0.66
C PRO A 17 5.78 9.19 -0.21
N GLU A 18 4.48 9.30 -0.44
CA GLU A 18 3.69 10.50 -0.08
C GLU A 18 2.42 10.20 0.72
N LYS A 19 1.96 8.95 0.70
CA LYS A 19 0.70 8.59 1.36
C LYS A 19 0.89 8.46 2.86
N PHE A 20 0.37 9.41 3.61
CA PHE A 20 0.38 9.37 5.07
C PHE A 20 -0.48 8.23 5.62
N ILE A 21 0.07 7.47 6.58
CA ILE A 21 -0.61 6.38 7.26
C ILE A 21 -0.36 6.42 8.77
N GLY A 22 -1.25 5.76 9.52
CA GLY A 22 -1.06 5.57 10.96
C GLY A 22 -1.16 6.86 11.78
N PRO A 23 -0.69 6.80 13.04
CA PRO A 23 -0.82 7.87 14.03
C PRO A 23 0.13 9.04 13.73
N VAL A 24 -0.05 10.12 14.49
CA VAL A 24 0.84 11.29 14.50
C VAL A 24 1.94 11.13 15.55
N TYR A 25 3.10 11.70 15.27
CA TYR A 25 4.30 11.71 16.10
C TYR A 25 4.81 13.15 16.25
N GLN A 26 5.62 13.38 17.28
CA GLN A 26 6.30 14.66 17.47
C GLN A 26 7.52 14.77 16.55
N PRO A 27 7.89 15.99 16.10
CA PRO A 27 9.01 16.14 15.18
C PRO A 27 10.36 15.62 15.68
N GLU A 28 10.55 15.61 16.99
CA GLU A 28 11.79 15.19 17.65
C GLU A 28 11.97 13.67 17.57
N GLU A 29 10.88 12.91 17.38
CA GLU A 29 10.89 11.45 17.31
C GLU A 29 11.35 10.92 15.94
N GLN A 30 11.41 11.77 14.90
CA GLN A 30 11.64 11.35 13.52
C GLN A 30 12.87 10.46 13.38
N LYS A 31 14.05 10.93 13.81
CA LYS A 31 15.30 10.18 13.64
C LYS A 31 15.29 8.83 14.34
N ALA A 32 14.66 8.74 15.51
CA ALA A 32 14.58 7.50 16.27
C ALA A 32 13.66 6.48 15.56
N LEU A 33 12.52 6.92 15.06
CA LEU A 33 11.57 6.07 14.34
C LEU A 33 12.11 5.58 13.00
N GLU A 34 12.75 6.48 12.24
CA GLU A 34 13.39 6.14 10.97
C GLU A 34 14.55 5.14 11.17
N ALA A 35 15.37 5.34 12.21
CA ALA A 35 16.46 4.40 12.54
C ALA A 35 15.95 3.04 13.05
N ALA A 36 14.91 3.03 13.87
CA ALA A 36 14.38 1.80 14.47
C ALA A 36 13.64 0.92 13.45
N TYR A 37 12.90 1.53 12.52
CA TYR A 37 11.96 0.80 11.65
C TYR A 37 12.25 0.94 10.15
N GLY A 38 13.21 1.78 9.74
CA GLY A 38 13.47 2.08 8.34
C GLY A 38 12.30 2.80 7.67
N TRP A 39 11.44 3.48 8.43
CA TRP A 39 10.32 4.23 7.87
C TRP A 39 10.81 5.49 7.18
N GLN A 40 10.00 5.97 6.24
CA GLN A 40 10.09 7.35 5.77
C GLN A 40 8.99 8.15 6.46
N MET A 41 9.38 9.26 7.08
CA MET A 41 8.47 10.11 7.82
C MET A 41 8.43 11.49 7.15
N LYS A 42 7.24 12.08 7.02
CA LYS A 42 7.07 13.44 6.50
C LYS A 42 6.26 14.28 7.49
N ARG A 43 6.44 15.60 7.42
CA ARG A 43 5.62 16.55 8.19
C ARG A 43 4.17 16.54 7.68
N ASP A 44 3.23 16.40 8.61
CA ASP A 44 1.80 16.58 8.41
C ASP A 44 1.34 17.72 9.34
N GLY A 45 1.45 18.95 8.82
CA GLY A 45 1.27 20.17 9.60
C GLY A 45 2.33 20.33 10.70
N LYS A 46 1.87 20.37 11.96
CA LYS A 46 2.75 20.49 13.14
C LYS A 46 3.30 19.14 13.63
N TYR A 47 2.77 18.04 13.11
CA TYR A 47 3.15 16.69 13.51
C TYR A 47 3.98 16.02 12.42
N LEU A 48 4.43 14.81 12.72
CA LEU A 48 5.07 13.90 11.78
C LEU A 48 4.24 12.63 11.63
N ARG A 49 4.22 12.07 10.43
CA ARG A 49 3.53 10.81 10.14
C ARG A 49 4.35 9.96 9.19
N ARG A 50 4.18 8.65 9.32
CA ARG A 50 4.75 7.69 8.37
C ARG A 50 4.12 7.88 7.00
N VAL A 51 4.94 7.90 5.98
CA VAL A 51 4.50 7.83 4.59
C VAL A 51 4.86 6.47 3.99
N VAL A 52 4.01 6.00 3.10
CA VAL A 52 4.22 4.79 2.29
C VAL A 52 4.01 5.09 0.82
N ALA A 53 4.57 4.22 -0.01
CA ALA A 53 4.34 4.27 -1.45
C ALA A 53 2.85 4.08 -1.75
N SER A 54 2.36 4.77 -2.78
CA SER A 54 1.02 4.59 -3.35
C SER A 54 1.13 4.35 -4.85
N PRO A 55 1.72 3.22 -5.26
CA PRO A 55 1.96 2.91 -6.67
C PRO A 55 0.66 2.73 -7.45
N GLN A 56 0.73 2.88 -8.77
CA GLN A 56 -0.44 2.71 -9.63
C GLN A 56 -0.79 1.21 -9.77
N PRO A 57 -2.07 0.84 -9.63
CA PRO A 57 -2.51 -0.53 -9.83
C PRO A 57 -2.40 -0.93 -11.30
N ARG A 58 -1.84 -2.11 -11.58
CA ARG A 58 -1.77 -2.67 -12.95
C ARG A 58 -2.83 -3.72 -13.21
N LYS A 59 -3.01 -4.65 -12.28
CA LYS A 59 -3.90 -5.80 -12.46
C LYS A 59 -4.48 -6.28 -11.14
N ILE A 60 -5.75 -6.68 -11.15
CA ILE A 60 -6.35 -7.45 -10.05
C ILE A 60 -6.03 -8.92 -10.29
N LEU A 61 -5.19 -9.53 -9.45
CA LEU A 61 -4.76 -10.91 -9.66
C LEU A 61 -5.90 -11.92 -9.42
N ASP A 62 -6.85 -11.57 -8.57
CA ASP A 62 -7.97 -12.44 -8.18
C ASP A 62 -9.24 -12.16 -9.01
N SER A 63 -9.12 -11.53 -10.19
CA SER A 63 -10.25 -11.12 -11.03
C SER A 63 -11.11 -12.30 -11.49
N GLU A 64 -10.50 -13.43 -11.85
CA GLU A 64 -11.23 -14.63 -12.29
C GLU A 64 -12.17 -15.15 -11.20
N ALA A 65 -11.71 -15.16 -9.95
CA ALA A 65 -12.54 -15.57 -8.81
C ALA A 65 -13.66 -14.57 -8.53
N ILE A 66 -13.40 -13.26 -8.66
CA ILE A 66 -14.42 -12.21 -8.56
C ILE A 66 -15.50 -12.41 -9.62
N GLU A 67 -15.10 -12.59 -10.88
CA GLU A 67 -16.01 -12.77 -12.01
C GLU A 67 -16.86 -14.03 -11.88
N LEU A 68 -16.27 -15.14 -11.40
CA LEU A 68 -17.01 -16.38 -11.17
C LEU A 68 -18.13 -16.17 -10.14
N LEU A 69 -17.80 -15.55 -8.99
CA LEU A 69 -18.80 -15.30 -7.94
C LEU A 69 -19.91 -14.34 -8.40
N LEU A 70 -19.56 -13.34 -9.21
CA LEU A 70 -20.54 -12.43 -9.81
C LEU A 70 -21.47 -13.18 -10.78
N LYS A 71 -20.93 -14.07 -11.62
CA LYS A 71 -21.71 -14.89 -12.56
C LYS A 71 -22.71 -15.80 -11.84
N GLU A 72 -22.35 -16.31 -10.67
CA GLU A 72 -23.24 -17.12 -9.81
C GLU A 72 -24.28 -16.28 -9.03
N GLY A 73 -24.34 -14.96 -9.26
CA GLY A 73 -25.35 -14.07 -8.67
C GLY A 73 -25.06 -13.63 -7.23
N HIS A 74 -23.83 -13.81 -6.74
CA HIS A 74 -23.44 -13.33 -5.42
C HIS A 74 -23.11 -11.84 -5.42
N VAL A 75 -23.37 -11.16 -4.29
CA VAL A 75 -22.82 -9.83 -4.01
C VAL A 75 -21.37 -10.00 -3.54
N VAL A 76 -20.43 -9.45 -4.30
CA VAL A 76 -18.99 -9.60 -4.04
C VAL A 76 -18.39 -8.29 -3.53
N ILE A 77 -17.74 -8.33 -2.36
CA ILE A 77 -16.89 -7.25 -1.87
C ILE A 77 -15.44 -7.60 -2.20
N CYS A 78 -14.78 -6.73 -2.96
CA CYS A 78 -13.38 -6.89 -3.37
C CYS A 78 -12.63 -5.56 -3.28
N SER A 79 -11.30 -5.60 -3.43
CA SER A 79 -10.41 -4.43 -3.42
C SER A 79 -10.53 -3.57 -2.15
N GLY A 80 -10.80 -4.18 -1.00
CA GLY A 80 -10.88 -3.48 0.29
C GLY A 80 -9.61 -2.66 0.55
N GLY A 81 -9.76 -1.36 0.82
CA GLY A 81 -8.64 -0.45 1.04
C GLY A 81 -7.76 -0.18 -0.20
N GLY A 82 -8.21 -0.58 -1.39
CA GLY A 82 -7.43 -0.56 -2.63
C GLY A 82 -6.82 -1.92 -3.00
N GLY A 83 -6.96 -2.94 -2.16
CA GLY A 83 -6.36 -4.27 -2.36
C GLY A 83 -4.90 -4.36 -1.89
N VAL A 84 -4.41 -5.58 -1.71
CA VAL A 84 -3.04 -5.84 -1.20
C VAL A 84 -2.04 -5.68 -2.35
N PRO A 85 -1.14 -4.69 -2.32
CA PRO A 85 -0.17 -4.48 -3.39
C PRO A 85 0.89 -5.60 -3.39
N VAL A 86 1.14 -6.19 -4.55
CA VAL A 86 2.16 -7.22 -4.78
C VAL A 86 2.89 -6.96 -6.11
N THR A 87 4.13 -7.42 -6.21
CA THR A 87 4.89 -7.43 -7.49
C THR A 87 4.56 -8.66 -8.31
N GLU A 88 5.08 -8.72 -9.54
CA GLU A 88 4.84 -9.82 -10.50
C GLU A 88 5.23 -11.20 -9.96
N ASP A 89 6.21 -11.28 -9.05
CA ASP A 89 6.62 -12.50 -8.36
C ASP A 89 5.71 -12.88 -7.18
N GLY A 90 4.65 -12.10 -6.93
CA GLY A 90 3.69 -12.30 -5.84
C GLY A 90 4.19 -11.85 -4.48
N GLN A 91 5.36 -11.22 -4.39
CA GLN A 91 5.94 -10.71 -3.15
C GLN A 91 5.63 -9.21 -2.95
N GLY A 92 5.98 -8.70 -1.77
CA GLY A 92 5.97 -7.26 -1.50
C GLY A 92 7.33 -6.63 -1.78
N VAL A 93 7.36 -5.34 -2.11
CA VAL A 93 8.60 -4.57 -2.22
C VAL A 93 9.03 -4.10 -0.83
N LYS A 94 10.25 -4.44 -0.42
CA LYS A 94 10.90 -3.88 0.77
C LYS A 94 12.05 -2.99 0.31
N ARG A 95 11.92 -1.67 0.49
CA ARG A 95 12.98 -0.69 0.27
C ARG A 95 13.11 0.19 1.51
#